data_AF-W7V2C6-F1
#
_entry.id   AF-W7V2C6-F1
#
_cell.length_a   1.000
_cell.length_b   1.000
_cell.length_c   1.000
_cell.angle_alpha   90.00
_cell.angle_beta   90.00
_cell.angle_gamma   90.00
#
_symmetry.space_group_name_H-M   'P 1'
#
loop_
_entity.id
_entity.type
_entity.pdbx_description
1 polymer ?
#
loop_
_entity_poly.entity_id
_entity_poly.type
_entity_poly.pdbx_seq_one_letter_code
_entity_poly.pdbx_strand_id
1 'polypeptide(L)'
;MKNIISFICTTVIAAVSLCSCSDNNTSFEPLSSAYEAETTTVTTTVTAKPATTVKATAEAAVSETVQTTAAETAVSAVSLLSSPGDISLTDTDGLGQNYTFTYGEETFRALYEPDNWHIYNSCMIEDHNDIVLICQALITEHPIHSADMQSMRTAEDMAYEWEQHNIAYYLLPESSRWKEDTRDVDLDAKDQGKSLLELFMDRVG
;
A
#
# COMPACT_ATOMS: atom_id res chain seq x y z
N MET A 1 -24.21 34.79 37.72
CA MET A 1 -23.66 34.24 38.97
C MET A 1 -22.82 33.02 38.58
N LYS A 2 -21.50 33.13 38.73
CA LYS A 2 -20.48 32.15 38.30
C LYS A 2 -20.05 31.34 39.51
N ASN A 3 -20.10 30.01 39.46
CA ASN A 3 -19.40 29.16 40.42
C ASN A 3 -18.45 28.24 39.67
N ILE A 4 -17.17 28.61 39.70
CA ILE A 4 -16.00 27.84 39.28
C ILE A 4 -15.54 27.11 40.54
N ILE A 5 -15.48 25.77 40.53
CA ILE A 5 -14.85 25.00 41.60
C ILE A 5 -13.56 24.41 41.02
N SER A 6 -12.46 25.09 41.36
CA SER A 6 -11.08 24.69 41.14
C SER A 6 -10.69 23.68 42.22
N PHE A 7 -10.25 22.48 41.80
CA PHE A 7 -9.60 21.52 42.70
C PHE A 7 -8.14 21.41 42.29
N ILE A 8 -7.29 22.14 43.03
CA ILE A 8 -5.84 21.99 43.03
C ILE A 8 -5.52 21.00 44.15
N CYS A 9 -5.00 19.83 43.80
CA CYS A 9 -4.45 18.89 44.78
C CYS A 9 -2.96 18.71 44.49
N THR A 10 -2.15 19.45 45.23
CA THR A 10 -0.69 19.38 45.24
C THR A 10 -0.28 18.40 46.33
N THR A 11 0.41 17.31 45.98
CA THR A 11 1.21 16.57 46.95
C THR A 11 2.50 16.06 46.33
N VAL A 12 3.58 16.69 46.79
CA VAL A 12 4.99 16.30 46.69
C VAL A 12 5.23 15.05 47.53
N ILE A 13 6.11 14.12 47.10
CA ILE A 13 7.08 13.40 47.96
C ILE A 13 8.22 12.77 47.14
N ALA A 14 9.43 13.16 47.56
CA ALA A 14 10.78 12.62 47.50
C ALA A 14 11.13 11.26 46.83
N ALA A 15 12.03 11.35 45.83
CA ALA A 15 13.47 11.03 45.85
C ALA A 15 14.04 9.63 46.24
N VAL A 16 15.01 9.24 45.41
CA VAL A 16 16.21 8.37 45.58
C VAL A 16 16.07 6.85 45.41
N SER A 17 16.64 6.33 44.32
CA SER A 17 17.50 5.14 44.37
C SER A 17 18.57 5.16 43.28
N LEU A 18 19.81 5.00 43.74
CA LEU A 18 21.05 4.75 42.99
C LEU A 18 21.21 3.25 42.77
N CYS A 19 21.60 2.84 41.57
CA CYS A 19 22.37 1.65 41.14
C CYS A 19 22.12 1.49 39.63
N SER A 20 23.05 1.13 38.75
CA SER A 20 24.30 0.41 38.91
C SER A 20 25.21 0.68 37.69
N CYS A 21 26.52 0.56 37.89
CA CYS A 21 27.54 0.55 36.85
C CYS A 21 27.54 -0.78 36.05
N SER A 22 28.38 -0.82 35.00
CA SER A 22 28.77 -1.92 34.07
C SER A 22 27.99 -1.97 32.75
N ASP A 23 28.61 -2.09 31.57
CA ASP A 23 30.02 -2.19 31.19
C ASP A 23 30.17 -1.87 29.69
N ASN A 24 31.39 -1.48 29.32
CA ASN A 24 32.03 -1.66 28.00
C ASN A 24 31.27 -1.22 26.73
N ASN A 25 31.75 -0.14 26.10
CA ASN A 25 31.95 -0.23 24.66
C ASN A 25 33.27 0.43 24.24
N THR A 26 34.11 -0.45 23.72
CA THR A 26 35.33 -0.25 22.95
C THR A 26 35.31 0.99 22.06
N SER A 27 36.37 1.78 22.20
CA SER A 27 36.78 2.81 21.25
C SER A 27 37.01 2.19 19.88
N PHE A 28 36.17 2.52 18.91
CA PHE A 28 36.42 2.24 17.50
C PHE A 28 36.98 3.51 16.85
N GLU A 29 38.13 3.37 16.20
CA GLU A 29 38.81 4.43 15.48
C GLU A 29 38.02 4.90 14.24
N PRO A 30 38.09 6.17 13.84
CA PRO A 30 37.54 6.62 12.58
C PRO A 30 38.52 6.27 11.44
N LEU A 31 38.21 5.23 10.66
CA LEU A 31 38.84 5.02 9.36
C LEU A 31 38.29 6.02 8.36
N SER A 32 39.10 7.06 8.14
CA SER A 32 39.12 7.90 6.95
C SER A 32 39.08 7.04 5.69
N SER A 33 37.99 7.11 4.93
CA SER A 33 37.93 6.63 3.56
C SER A 33 37.50 7.78 2.66
N ALA A 34 38.50 8.41 2.05
CA ALA A 34 38.31 9.24 0.88
C ALA A 34 37.89 8.33 -0.28
N TYR A 35 36.67 8.50 -0.79
CA TYR A 35 36.31 7.99 -2.11
C TYR A 35 36.23 9.18 -3.06
N GLU A 36 36.99 9.06 -4.14
CA GLU A 36 37.09 10.02 -5.22
C GLU A 36 35.81 9.99 -6.05
N ALA A 37 35.28 11.17 -6.37
CA ALA A 37 34.14 11.34 -7.25
C ALA A 37 34.57 11.16 -8.71
N GLU A 38 34.31 9.99 -9.30
CA GLU A 38 34.41 9.83 -10.75
C GLU A 38 33.12 10.33 -11.43
N THR A 39 33.26 11.47 -12.09
CA THR A 39 32.23 12.11 -12.90
C THR A 39 32.22 11.46 -14.28
N THR A 40 31.32 10.52 -14.53
CA THR A 40 31.09 10.01 -15.90
C THR A 40 29.95 10.78 -16.54
N THR A 41 30.32 11.67 -17.46
CA THR A 41 29.41 12.34 -18.39
C THR A 41 29.18 11.45 -19.60
N VAL A 42 27.92 11.06 -19.86
CA VAL A 42 27.53 10.46 -21.14
C VAL A 42 26.60 11.44 -21.86
N THR A 43 27.18 12.08 -22.87
CA THR A 43 26.51 12.99 -23.80
C THR A 43 26.20 12.26 -25.11
N THR A 44 25.02 12.55 -25.68
CA THR A 44 24.62 12.43 -27.11
C THR A 44 24.36 11.01 -27.63
N THR A 45 23.22 10.69 -28.26
CA THR A 45 22.76 11.32 -29.51
C THR A 45 21.29 11.02 -29.82
N VAL A 46 20.53 12.08 -30.13
CA VAL A 46 19.22 12.03 -30.80
C VAL A 46 19.45 11.80 -32.29
N THR A 47 18.82 10.78 -32.86
CA THR A 47 18.69 10.63 -34.33
C THR A 47 17.21 10.63 -34.70
N ALA A 48 16.83 11.62 -35.51
CA ALA A 48 15.49 11.80 -36.05
C ALA A 48 15.42 11.39 -37.53
N LYS A 49 14.21 10.93 -37.92
CA LYS A 49 13.59 10.89 -39.27
C LYS A 49 14.05 9.78 -40.26
N PRO A 50 13.22 9.37 -41.26
CA PRO A 50 11.90 9.90 -41.64
C PRO A 50 10.75 8.91 -41.94
N ALA A 51 9.56 9.51 -42.04
CA ALA A 51 8.33 8.95 -42.60
C ALA A 51 8.46 8.56 -44.09
N THR A 52 7.76 7.52 -44.51
CA THR A 52 7.35 7.33 -45.91
C THR A 52 6.02 6.58 -45.97
N THR A 53 5.04 7.28 -46.54
CA THR A 53 3.73 6.81 -46.99
C THR A 53 3.89 5.90 -48.22
N VAL A 54 3.23 4.74 -48.24
CA VAL A 54 2.91 4.03 -49.48
C VAL A 54 1.44 3.59 -49.47
N LYS A 55 0.82 3.79 -50.64
CA LYS A 55 -0.60 3.76 -50.98
C LYS A 55 -1.08 2.33 -51.31
N ALA A 56 -2.37 2.14 -51.08
CA ALA A 56 -3.26 1.01 -51.36
C ALA A 56 -2.92 0.04 -52.51
N THR A 57 -3.20 -1.24 -52.30
CA THR A 57 -3.70 -2.19 -53.31
C THR A 57 -4.58 -3.23 -52.60
N ALA A 58 -5.78 -3.44 -53.14
CA ALA A 58 -6.78 -4.39 -52.67
C ALA A 58 -6.67 -5.71 -53.45
N GLU A 59 -6.82 -6.86 -52.78
CA GLU A 59 -7.38 -8.07 -53.38
C GLU A 59 -7.88 -9.05 -52.29
N ALA A 60 -8.82 -9.90 -52.68
CA ALA A 60 -9.93 -10.41 -51.89
C ALA A 60 -9.70 -11.76 -51.19
N ALA A 61 -10.45 -11.91 -50.09
CA ALA A 61 -11.15 -13.11 -49.59
C ALA A 61 -10.40 -14.45 -49.46
N VAL A 62 -10.13 -14.86 -48.22
CA VAL A 62 -10.53 -16.20 -47.74
C VAL A 62 -11.08 -16.08 -46.32
N SER A 63 -12.32 -16.56 -46.19
CA SER A 63 -13.08 -16.72 -44.96
C SER A 63 -12.57 -17.94 -44.22
N GLU A 64 -12.08 -17.76 -42.99
CA GLU A 64 -11.98 -18.88 -42.05
C GLU A 64 -12.45 -18.42 -40.67
N THR A 65 -13.65 -18.90 -40.35
CA THR A 65 -14.38 -18.68 -39.12
C THR A 65 -13.70 -19.46 -38.01
N VAL A 66 -12.86 -18.81 -37.21
CA VAL A 66 -12.39 -19.38 -35.94
C VAL A 66 -13.27 -18.81 -34.84
N GLN A 67 -14.01 -19.73 -34.23
CA GLN A 67 -14.88 -19.56 -33.07
C GLN A 67 -14.29 -18.60 -32.05
N THR A 68 -15.04 -17.53 -31.81
CA THR A 68 -14.99 -16.72 -30.60
C THR A 68 -15.21 -17.63 -29.39
N THR A 69 -14.11 -18.09 -28.79
CA THR A 69 -14.11 -18.57 -27.42
C THR A 69 -14.55 -17.41 -26.55
N ALA A 70 -15.58 -17.67 -25.73
CA ALA A 70 -16.22 -16.71 -24.85
C ALA A 70 -15.17 -15.86 -24.11
N ALA A 71 -15.14 -14.57 -24.46
CA ALA A 71 -14.65 -13.56 -23.54
C ALA A 71 -15.61 -13.60 -22.35
N GLU A 72 -15.19 -14.29 -21.30
CA GLU A 72 -15.67 -14.06 -19.95
C GLU A 72 -15.59 -12.56 -19.74
N THR A 73 -16.76 -11.91 -19.83
CA THR A 73 -16.87 -10.49 -19.60
C THR A 73 -16.61 -10.33 -18.12
N ALA A 74 -15.37 -10.01 -17.76
CA ALA A 74 -15.06 -9.43 -16.47
C ALA A 74 -16.05 -8.27 -16.31
N VAL A 75 -17.04 -8.46 -15.45
CA VAL A 75 -17.96 -7.41 -15.06
C VAL A 75 -17.04 -6.43 -14.34
N SER A 76 -16.55 -5.42 -15.07
CA SER A 76 -15.77 -4.35 -14.48
C SER A 76 -16.61 -3.82 -13.33
N ALA A 77 -16.10 -3.97 -12.11
CA ALA A 77 -16.75 -3.41 -10.94
C ALA A 77 -17.06 -1.94 -11.25
N VAL A 78 -18.27 -1.52 -10.95
CA VAL A 78 -18.64 -0.12 -11.16
C VAL A 78 -18.00 0.65 -10.02
N SER A 79 -17.05 1.52 -10.36
CA SER A 79 -16.45 2.45 -9.40
C SER A 79 -17.54 3.24 -8.67
N LEU A 80 -17.47 3.23 -7.34
CA LEU A 80 -18.37 3.86 -6.39
C LEU A 80 -17.82 5.19 -5.88
N LEU A 81 -16.50 5.41 -5.97
CA LEU A 81 -15.83 6.59 -5.46
C LEU A 81 -15.43 7.52 -6.61
N SER A 82 -15.47 8.81 -6.36
CA SER A 82 -14.98 9.85 -7.29
C SER A 82 -13.80 10.63 -6.72
N SER A 83 -13.61 10.59 -5.41
CA SER A 83 -12.51 11.24 -4.71
C SER A 83 -12.07 10.47 -3.46
N PRO A 84 -10.84 10.67 -2.96
CA PRO A 84 -10.39 10.04 -1.71
C PRO A 84 -11.22 10.47 -0.49
N GLY A 85 -11.84 11.66 -0.54
CA GLY A 85 -12.67 12.16 0.56
C GLY A 85 -14.01 11.44 0.71
N ASP A 86 -14.43 10.69 -0.31
CA ASP A 86 -15.74 10.03 -0.33
C ASP A 86 -15.83 8.90 0.70
N ILE A 87 -14.69 8.30 1.08
CA ILE A 87 -14.65 7.17 2.01
C ILE A 87 -14.93 7.58 3.46
N SER A 88 -14.91 8.87 3.78
CA SER A 88 -15.17 9.39 5.14
C SER A 88 -14.30 8.71 6.22
N LEU A 89 -12.99 8.57 5.96
CA LEU A 89 -12.03 7.94 6.88
C LEU A 89 -12.05 8.66 8.24
N THR A 90 -12.28 7.89 9.31
CA THR A 90 -12.46 8.42 10.66
C THR A 90 -11.64 7.62 11.67
N ASP A 91 -10.81 8.32 12.45
CA ASP A 91 -10.17 7.79 13.65
C ASP A 91 -11.21 7.59 14.76
N THR A 92 -11.35 6.34 15.21
CA THR A 92 -12.40 5.92 16.15
C THR A 92 -12.02 6.07 17.62
N ASP A 93 -10.73 6.09 17.93
CA ASP A 93 -10.23 6.20 19.31
C ASP A 93 -9.43 7.49 19.57
N GLY A 94 -9.12 8.25 18.52
CA GLY A 94 -8.35 9.49 18.60
C GLY A 94 -6.85 9.26 18.85
N LEU A 95 -6.38 8.01 18.70
CA LEU A 95 -5.00 7.60 18.91
C LEU A 95 -4.24 7.41 17.60
N GLY A 96 -4.88 7.65 16.46
CA GLY A 96 -4.30 7.49 15.13
C GLY A 96 -3.96 6.05 14.78
N GLN A 97 -4.67 5.07 15.35
CA GLN A 97 -4.46 3.64 15.09
C GLN A 97 -5.71 2.96 14.53
N ASN A 98 -6.86 3.14 15.17
CA ASN A 98 -8.09 2.44 14.80
C ASN A 98 -8.99 3.32 13.94
N TYR A 99 -9.10 2.98 12.66
CA TYR A 99 -9.87 3.73 11.68
C TYR A 99 -11.09 2.96 11.18
N THR A 100 -12.09 3.72 10.72
CA THR A 100 -13.22 3.21 9.93
C THR A 100 -13.43 4.06 8.70
N PHE A 101 -13.92 3.45 7.62
CA PHE A 101 -14.32 4.16 6.40
C PHE A 101 -15.55 3.49 5.79
N THR A 102 -16.29 4.24 4.98
CA THR A 102 -17.48 3.76 4.28
C THR A 102 -17.17 3.50 2.81
N TYR A 103 -17.70 2.40 2.29
CA TYR A 103 -17.63 2.07 0.87
C TYR A 103 -18.97 1.44 0.46
N GLY A 104 -19.70 2.11 -0.44
CA GLY A 104 -21.09 1.77 -0.71
C GLY A 104 -21.98 1.92 0.54
N GLU A 105 -22.68 0.85 0.91
CA GLU A 105 -23.53 0.79 2.11
C GLU A 105 -22.84 0.15 3.32
N GLU A 106 -21.55 -0.21 3.19
CA GLU A 106 -20.80 -0.94 4.20
C GLU A 106 -19.76 -0.06 4.90
N THR A 107 -19.42 -0.45 6.14
CA THR A 107 -18.36 0.18 6.93
C THR A 107 -17.24 -0.82 7.12
N PHE A 108 -16.05 -0.41 6.69
CA PHE A 108 -14.82 -1.17 6.80
C PHE A 108 -14.00 -0.65 7.97
N ARG A 109 -13.16 -1.54 8.51
CA ARG A 109 -12.20 -1.20 9.56
C ARG A 109 -10.81 -1.17 8.95
N ALA A 110 -9.99 -0.24 9.42
CA ALA A 110 -8.58 -0.19 9.12
C ALA A 110 -7.78 -0.01 10.41
N LEU A 111 -6.63 -0.66 10.51
CA LEU A 111 -5.70 -0.50 11.61
C LEU A 111 -4.38 0.01 11.02
N TYR A 112 -3.92 1.15 11.54
CA TYR A 112 -2.60 1.65 11.23
C TYR A 112 -1.61 1.18 12.30
N GLU A 113 -0.51 0.60 11.82
CA GLU A 113 0.72 0.41 12.57
C GLU A 113 1.84 1.15 11.81
N PRO A 114 2.96 1.53 12.45
CA PRO A 114 4.04 2.22 11.76
C PRO A 114 4.46 1.48 10.49
N ASP A 115 4.33 2.16 9.34
CA ASP A 115 4.62 1.63 8.00
C ASP A 115 3.74 0.45 7.53
N ASN A 116 2.55 0.30 8.11
CA ASN A 116 1.62 -0.76 7.73
C ASN A 116 0.14 -0.34 7.90
N TRP A 117 -0.66 -0.55 6.86
CA TRP A 117 -2.12 -0.45 6.93
C TRP A 117 -2.75 -1.84 6.81
N HIS A 118 -3.44 -2.27 7.86
CA HIS A 118 -4.27 -3.48 7.83
C HIS A 118 -5.72 -3.12 7.52
N ILE A 119 -6.31 -3.70 6.49
CA ILE A 119 -7.68 -3.39 6.06
C ILE A 119 -8.51 -4.67 6.11
N TYR A 120 -9.52 -4.65 6.97
CA TYR A 120 -10.36 -5.82 7.25
C TYR A 120 -11.46 -5.98 6.21
N ASN A 121 -11.70 -7.22 5.77
CA ASN A 121 -12.61 -7.62 4.70
C ASN A 121 -12.30 -6.93 3.36
N SER A 122 -11.02 -6.64 3.11
CA SER A 122 -10.55 -5.95 1.91
C SER A 122 -10.88 -6.68 0.60
N CYS A 123 -11.11 -7.99 0.65
CA CYS A 123 -11.54 -8.79 -0.49
C CYS A 123 -12.90 -8.38 -1.07
N MET A 124 -13.72 -7.63 -0.33
CA MET A 124 -15.03 -7.14 -0.79
C MET A 124 -14.94 -5.89 -1.68
N ILE A 125 -13.74 -5.31 -1.82
CA ILE A 125 -13.48 -4.12 -2.63
C ILE A 125 -12.61 -4.56 -3.81
N GLU A 126 -13.17 -4.52 -5.01
CA GLU A 126 -12.53 -5.08 -6.23
C GLU A 126 -12.22 -4.04 -7.31
N ASP A 127 -12.88 -2.88 -7.28
CA ASP A 127 -12.64 -1.85 -8.30
C ASP A 127 -11.27 -1.19 -8.08
N HIS A 128 -10.40 -1.30 -9.08
CA HIS A 128 -9.05 -0.74 -9.03
C HIS A 128 -9.03 0.74 -8.67
N ASN A 129 -9.89 1.54 -9.31
CA ASN A 129 -9.87 3.00 -9.12
C ASN A 129 -10.31 3.35 -7.70
N ASP A 130 -11.33 2.66 -7.18
CA ASP A 130 -11.78 2.83 -5.82
C ASP A 130 -10.70 2.42 -4.80
N ILE A 131 -10.01 1.30 -5.04
CA ILE A 131 -8.87 0.87 -4.22
C ILE A 131 -7.79 1.97 -4.22
N VAL A 132 -7.43 2.53 -5.38
CA VAL A 132 -6.47 3.64 -5.47
C VAL A 132 -6.94 4.85 -4.66
N LEU A 133 -8.22 5.22 -4.75
CA LEU A 133 -8.77 6.36 -4.00
C LEU A 133 -8.76 6.09 -2.49
N ILE A 134 -9.05 4.86 -2.06
CA ILE A 134 -8.93 4.44 -0.67
C ILE A 134 -7.48 4.53 -0.21
N CYS A 135 -6.53 3.94 -0.94
CA CYS A 135 -5.11 4.01 -0.63
C CYS A 135 -4.60 5.46 -0.56
N GLN A 136 -5.07 6.32 -1.46
CA GLN A 136 -4.73 7.74 -1.45
C GLN A 136 -5.22 8.45 -0.18
N ALA A 137 -6.43 8.12 0.31
CA ALA A 137 -6.93 8.64 1.57
C ALA A 137 -6.09 8.14 2.76
N LEU A 138 -5.74 6.85 2.78
CA LEU A 138 -4.93 6.24 3.84
C LEU A 138 -3.54 6.88 3.94
N ILE A 139 -2.81 7.05 2.82
CA ILE A 139 -1.47 7.67 2.85
C ILE A 139 -1.50 9.18 3.11
N THR A 140 -2.64 9.83 2.89
CA THR A 140 -2.83 11.24 3.26
C THR A 140 -2.90 11.39 4.77
N GLU A 141 -3.49 10.42 5.46
CA GLU A 141 -3.57 10.37 6.92
C GLU A 141 -2.24 9.88 7.54
N HIS A 142 -1.76 8.71 7.11
CA HIS A 142 -0.47 8.15 7.53
C HIS A 142 0.32 7.63 6.32
N PRO A 143 1.38 8.34 5.89
CA PRO A 143 2.27 7.87 4.84
C PRO A 143 2.99 6.58 5.25
N ILE A 144 3.16 5.66 4.30
CA ILE A 144 3.99 4.46 4.46
C ILE A 144 5.27 4.62 3.62
N HIS A 145 6.41 4.23 4.18
CA HIS A 145 7.66 4.19 3.44
C HIS A 145 7.65 3.09 2.36
N SER A 146 8.39 3.31 1.29
CA SER A 146 8.75 2.22 0.36
C SER A 146 9.63 1.16 1.03
N ALA A 147 9.79 0.02 0.39
CA ALA A 147 10.61 -1.10 0.89
C ALA A 147 12.08 -0.73 1.21
N ASP A 148 12.60 0.33 0.58
CA ASP A 148 13.95 0.85 0.86
C ASP A 148 14.04 1.76 2.10
N MET A 149 12.91 2.08 2.73
CA MET A 149 12.77 3.04 3.84
C MET A 149 13.31 4.45 3.54
N GLN A 150 13.50 4.81 2.27
CA GLN A 150 14.02 6.11 1.84
C GLN A 150 12.97 6.96 1.14
N SER A 151 12.05 6.34 0.41
CA SER A 151 10.94 7.04 -0.25
C SER A 151 9.60 6.69 0.38
N MET A 152 8.52 7.30 -0.11
CA MET A 152 7.16 7.03 0.32
C MET A 152 6.44 6.24 -0.75
N ARG A 153 5.54 5.33 -0.36
CA ARG A 153 4.70 4.60 -1.30
C ARG A 153 3.71 5.52 -1.99
N THR A 154 3.38 5.19 -3.23
CA THR A 154 2.25 5.78 -3.93
C THR A 154 0.96 5.00 -3.65
N ALA A 155 -0.19 5.62 -3.91
CA ALA A 155 -1.47 4.95 -3.79
C ALA A 155 -1.58 3.77 -4.77
N GLU A 156 -1.01 3.92 -5.96
CA GLU A 156 -0.95 2.89 -7.00
C GLU A 156 -0.13 1.67 -6.56
N ASP A 157 1.00 1.88 -5.86
CA ASP A 157 1.80 0.76 -5.32
C ASP A 157 1.02 -0.05 -4.29
N MET A 158 0.23 0.62 -3.45
CA MET A 158 -0.62 -0.03 -2.44
C MET A 158 -1.82 -0.72 -3.07
N ALA A 159 -2.44 -0.10 -4.08
CA ALA A 159 -3.57 -0.69 -4.78
C ALA A 159 -3.17 -1.96 -5.54
N TYR A 160 -2.01 -1.96 -6.21
CA TYR A 160 -1.50 -3.15 -6.88
C TYR A 160 -1.33 -4.33 -5.91
N GLU A 161 -0.73 -4.09 -4.74
CA GLU A 161 -0.54 -5.12 -3.71
C GLU A 161 -1.88 -5.66 -3.20
N TRP A 162 -2.84 -4.78 -2.94
CA TRP A 162 -4.19 -5.15 -2.56
C TRP A 162 -4.86 -6.04 -3.61
N GLU A 163 -4.80 -5.69 -4.89
CA GLU A 163 -5.37 -6.52 -5.95
C GLU A 163 -4.72 -7.90 -6.02
N GLN A 164 -3.39 -7.97 -5.91
CA GLN A 164 -2.70 -9.27 -5.84
C GLN A 164 -3.17 -10.07 -4.63
N HIS A 165 -3.35 -9.42 -3.48
CA HIS A 165 -3.88 -10.06 -2.29
C HIS A 165 -5.30 -10.63 -2.53
N ASN A 166 -6.20 -9.84 -3.12
CA ASN A 166 -7.57 -10.27 -3.41
C ASN A 166 -7.62 -11.45 -4.39
N ILE A 167 -6.72 -11.49 -5.37
CA ILE A 167 -6.63 -12.64 -6.28
C ILE A 167 -6.34 -13.94 -5.49
N ALA A 168 -5.49 -13.89 -4.47
CA ALA A 168 -5.22 -15.06 -3.63
C ALA A 168 -6.49 -15.59 -2.94
N TYR A 169 -7.37 -14.70 -2.46
CA TYR A 169 -8.65 -15.07 -1.86
C TYR A 169 -9.55 -15.86 -2.83
N TYR A 170 -9.62 -15.42 -4.08
CA TYR A 170 -10.45 -16.06 -5.12
C TYR A 170 -9.87 -17.37 -5.63
N LEU A 171 -8.55 -17.55 -5.60
CA LEU A 171 -7.89 -18.78 -6.02
C LEU A 171 -7.93 -19.88 -4.95
N LEU A 172 -8.03 -19.50 -3.68
CA LEU A 172 -8.09 -20.46 -2.58
C LEU A 172 -9.47 -21.14 -2.48
N PRO A 173 -9.52 -22.47 -2.33
CA PRO A 173 -10.79 -23.17 -2.16
C PRO A 173 -11.43 -22.77 -0.83
N GLU A 174 -12.77 -22.79 -0.77
CA GLU A 174 -13.53 -22.46 0.46
C GLU A 174 -13.12 -23.28 1.69
N SER A 175 -12.63 -24.49 1.48
CA SER A 175 -12.14 -25.36 2.56
C SER A 175 -10.71 -25.05 3.02
N SER A 176 -10.01 -24.12 2.36
CA SER A 176 -8.64 -23.74 2.73
C SER A 176 -8.67 -22.94 4.02
N ARG A 177 -7.91 -23.39 5.02
CA ARG A 177 -7.71 -22.60 6.25
C ARG A 177 -7.12 -21.22 5.98
N TRP A 178 -6.34 -21.10 4.90
CA TRP A 178 -5.65 -19.88 4.50
C TRP A 178 -6.57 -18.85 3.82
N LYS A 179 -7.80 -19.23 3.44
CA LYS A 179 -8.72 -18.32 2.75
C LYS A 179 -9.14 -17.16 3.65
N GLU A 180 -9.32 -17.44 4.95
CA GLU A 180 -9.60 -16.40 5.94
C GLU A 180 -8.41 -15.44 6.09
N ASP A 181 -7.18 -15.95 6.05
CA ASP A 181 -5.97 -15.12 6.13
C ASP A 181 -5.74 -14.24 4.89
N THR A 182 -6.47 -14.50 3.80
CA THR A 182 -6.46 -13.69 2.57
C THR A 182 -7.66 -12.75 2.45
N ARG A 183 -8.49 -12.66 3.49
CA ARG A 183 -9.67 -11.79 3.51
C ARG A 183 -9.31 -10.33 3.80
N ASP A 184 -8.23 -10.14 4.55
CA ASP A 184 -7.75 -8.87 5.07
C ASP A 184 -6.39 -8.56 4.43
N VAL A 185 -6.21 -7.37 3.86
CA VAL A 185 -4.93 -6.98 3.27
C VAL A 185 -4.07 -6.28 4.33
N ASP A 186 -2.80 -6.66 4.37
CA ASP A 186 -1.76 -5.99 5.15
C ASP A 186 -0.88 -5.24 4.15
N LEU A 187 -0.93 -3.91 4.13
CA LEU A 187 -0.18 -3.05 3.21
C LEU A 187 1.13 -2.66 3.87
N ASP A 188 2.09 -3.59 3.88
CA ASP A 188 3.38 -3.43 4.55
C ASP A 188 4.41 -2.84 3.57
N ALA A 189 5.24 -1.91 4.03
CA ALA A 189 6.37 -1.38 3.26
C ALA A 189 7.25 -2.50 2.65
N LYS A 190 7.46 -3.61 3.37
CA LYS A 190 8.30 -4.73 2.93
C LYS A 190 7.71 -5.53 1.76
N ASP A 191 6.41 -5.40 1.53
CA ASP A 191 5.65 -6.17 0.54
C ASP A 191 5.56 -5.45 -0.81
N GLN A 192 6.03 -4.20 -0.87
CA GLN A 192 6.08 -3.42 -2.10
C GLN A 192 6.84 -4.15 -3.22
N GLY A 193 6.18 -4.28 -4.37
CA GLY A 193 6.77 -4.85 -5.59
C GLY A 193 6.81 -6.38 -5.62
N LYS A 194 6.35 -7.07 -4.57
CA LYS A 194 6.18 -8.52 -4.60
C LYS A 194 5.10 -8.92 -5.59
N SER A 195 5.32 -10.04 -6.26
CA SER A 195 4.33 -10.72 -7.09
C SER A 195 3.30 -11.46 -6.24
N LEU A 196 2.14 -11.78 -6.82
CA LEU A 196 1.14 -12.68 -6.22
C LEU A 196 1.77 -13.95 -5.64
N LEU A 197 2.71 -14.57 -6.36
CA LEU A 197 3.34 -15.81 -5.92
C LEU A 197 4.20 -15.59 -4.67
N GLU A 198 4.96 -14.50 -4.60
CA GLU A 198 5.78 -14.16 -3.44
C GLU A 198 4.91 -13.83 -2.22
N LEU A 199 3.89 -12.99 -2.40
CA LEU A 199 2.91 -12.67 -1.35
C LEU A 199 2.22 -13.93 -0.82
N PHE A 200 1.84 -14.84 -1.72
CA PHE A 200 1.22 -16.10 -1.35
C PHE A 200 2.19 -17.00 -0.56
N MET A 201 3.43 -17.17 -1.04
CA MET A 201 4.43 -18.02 -0.39
C MET A 201 4.77 -17.53 1.02
N ASP A 202 4.83 -16.22 1.24
CA ASP A 202 5.10 -15.63 2.55
C ASP A 202 3.97 -15.91 3.57
N ARG A 203 2.74 -16.16 3.10
CA ARG A 203 1.57 -16.41 3.97
C ARG A 203 1.28 -17.90 4.18
N VAL A 204 1.64 -18.76 3.24
CA VAL A 204 1.39 -20.22 3.35
C VAL A 204 2.59 -21.06 3.78
N GLY A 205 3.81 -20.49 3.74
CA GLY A 205 5.07 -21.14 4.12
C GLY A 205 5.31 -21.17 5.62
#